data_AF-A0A6J7BKW3-F1
#
_entry.id   AF-A0A6J7BKW3-F1
#
_cell.length_a   1.000
_cell.length_b   1.000
_cell.length_c   1.000
_cell.angle_alpha   90.00
_cell.angle_beta   90.00
_cell.angle_gamma   90.00
#
_symmetry.space_group_name_H-M   'P 1'
#
loop_
_entity.id
_entity.type
_entity.pdbx_description
1 polymer ?
#
loop_
_entity_poly.entity_id
_entity_poly.type
_entity_poly.pdbx_seq_one_letter_code
_entity_poly.pdbx_strand_id
1 'polypeptide(L)'
;MKKRNLLTISMVSAALIMGSTSSASADVSPSPSPSTPAIVIAPPTSAATGTLAQRQAAYQAALIKYQADLVKYQAAMVIFKASAQVNQDKRKVINATFNAALKKAKADFALVLATPNVTVDQKTAATTARNAATAAATAVRKAALDLIVQATPPIKPMKPLRPTRGENEKEGKEGKEKSEKSESKEKKKS
;
A
#
# COMPACT_ATOMS: atom_id res chain seq x y z
N MET A 1 32.09 -18.31 34.49
CA MET A 1 32.63 -16.93 34.47
C MET A 1 33.35 -16.69 33.16
N LYS A 2 32.86 -15.79 32.29
CA LYS A 2 33.67 -15.20 31.21
C LYS A 2 33.17 -13.77 30.99
N LYS A 3 34.06 -12.82 31.24
CA LYS A 3 33.82 -11.37 31.20
C LYS A 3 34.08 -10.83 29.79
N ARG A 4 33.52 -9.62 29.57
CA ARG A 4 34.08 -8.49 28.78
C ARG A 4 33.86 -8.58 27.24
N ASN A 5 33.40 -7.54 26.52
CA ASN A 5 33.71 -6.11 26.60
C ASN A 5 32.59 -5.16 26.08
N LEU A 6 32.49 -3.99 26.73
CA LEU A 6 31.93 -2.74 26.21
C LEU A 6 32.68 -2.30 24.94
N LEU A 7 31.97 -1.67 23.98
CA LEU A 7 32.55 -0.54 23.25
C LEU A 7 31.44 0.44 22.81
N THR A 8 31.54 1.65 23.37
CA THR A 8 30.78 2.84 23.02
C THR A 8 31.75 3.75 22.26
N ILE A 9 31.50 4.12 20.99
CA ILE A 9 32.18 5.26 20.36
C ILE A 9 31.21 6.03 19.46
N SER A 10 31.05 7.30 19.84
CA SER A 10 30.44 8.43 19.13
C SER A 10 31.23 8.82 17.87
N MET A 11 30.56 9.32 16.83
CA MET A 11 31.05 10.54 16.18
C MET A 11 29.96 11.26 15.38
N VAL A 12 29.59 12.42 15.90
CA VAL A 12 29.08 13.57 15.15
C VAL A 12 30.22 14.09 14.27
N SER A 13 29.95 14.41 13.01
CA SER A 13 30.78 15.33 12.23
C SER A 13 29.94 16.04 11.19
N ALA A 14 29.64 17.30 11.50
CA ALA A 14 29.33 18.34 10.53
C ALA A 14 30.66 18.88 10.00
N ALA A 15 30.80 19.04 8.68
CA ALA A 15 31.84 19.87 8.08
C ALA A 15 31.32 20.47 6.77
N LEU A 16 31.01 21.75 6.89
CA LEU A 16 30.69 22.74 5.88
C LEU A 16 32.00 23.20 5.22
N ILE A 17 32.14 23.11 3.89
CA ILE A 17 33.13 23.92 3.15
C ILE A 17 32.48 24.52 1.90
N MET A 18 32.49 25.86 1.91
CA MET A 18 32.13 26.82 0.88
C MET A 18 33.10 26.79 -0.30
N GLY A 19 32.58 27.02 -1.50
CA GLY A 19 33.37 27.25 -2.72
C GLY A 19 32.48 27.82 -3.82
N SER A 20 32.31 29.13 -3.81
CA SER A 20 31.46 29.91 -4.72
C SER A 20 32.31 30.58 -5.79
N THR A 21 31.96 30.42 -7.07
CA THR A 21 32.15 31.47 -8.09
C THR A 21 31.04 31.36 -9.14
N SER A 22 30.27 32.44 -9.23
CA SER A 22 29.07 32.63 -10.06
C SER A 22 29.41 33.15 -11.46
N SER A 23 28.58 32.82 -12.45
CA SER A 23 28.24 33.58 -13.66
C SER A 23 27.10 32.86 -14.38
N ALA A 24 26.13 33.46 -15.07
CA ALA A 24 25.40 34.70 -14.95
C ALA A 24 24.11 34.48 -15.78
N SER A 25 22.98 34.89 -15.20
CA SER A 25 21.63 35.16 -15.71
C SER A 25 21.25 34.86 -17.17
N ALA A 26 20.13 34.15 -17.32
CA ALA A 26 19.01 34.65 -18.12
C ALA A 26 17.70 34.36 -17.38
N ASP A 27 17.09 35.46 -16.96
CA ASP A 27 15.73 35.64 -16.46
C ASP A 27 14.72 35.28 -17.57
N VAL A 28 13.79 34.36 -17.29
CA VAL A 28 12.33 34.51 -17.49
C VAL A 28 11.66 33.41 -16.64
N SER A 29 11.00 33.81 -15.55
CA SER A 29 10.04 33.00 -14.80
C SER A 29 8.72 32.91 -15.56
N PRO A 30 8.12 31.72 -15.69
CA PRO A 30 6.92 31.54 -14.88
C PRO A 30 6.92 30.25 -14.05
N SER A 31 6.41 30.43 -12.83
CA SER A 31 5.99 29.45 -11.84
C SER A 31 5.24 28.24 -12.43
N PRO A 32 5.68 26.99 -12.19
CA PRO A 32 4.78 25.85 -12.28
C PRO A 32 3.90 25.82 -11.02
N SER A 33 2.73 26.43 -11.13
CA SER A 33 1.57 26.09 -10.32
C SER A 33 1.36 24.55 -10.39
N PRO A 34 0.95 23.86 -9.31
CA PRO A 34 0.67 22.43 -9.36
C PRO A 34 -0.52 22.18 -10.29
N SER A 35 -0.24 21.96 -11.56
CA SER A 35 -1.20 21.42 -12.50
C SER A 35 -1.52 20.00 -12.05
N THR A 36 -2.72 19.86 -11.49
CA THR A 36 -3.56 18.69 -11.73
C THR A 36 -3.27 18.14 -13.12
N PRO A 37 -3.07 16.83 -13.31
CA PRO A 37 -2.99 16.27 -14.65
C PRO A 37 -4.32 16.57 -15.34
N ALA A 38 -4.35 17.68 -16.08
CA ALA A 38 -5.35 17.96 -17.07
C ALA A 38 -5.22 16.79 -18.05
N ILE A 39 -6.21 15.91 -18.02
CA ILE A 39 -6.44 14.94 -19.05
C ILE A 39 -6.61 15.78 -20.31
N VAL A 40 -5.52 15.92 -21.08
CA VAL A 40 -5.62 16.33 -22.47
C VAL A 40 -6.33 15.16 -23.14
N ILE A 41 -7.65 15.26 -23.22
CA ILE A 41 -8.43 14.50 -24.18
C ILE A 41 -8.06 15.12 -25.53
N ALA A 42 -6.88 14.76 -26.04
CA ALA A 42 -6.66 14.84 -27.47
C ALA A 42 -7.62 13.82 -28.08
N PRO A 43 -8.61 14.23 -28.89
CA PRO A 43 -9.32 13.27 -29.71
C PRO A 43 -8.27 12.52 -30.56
N PRO A 44 -8.37 11.20 -30.77
CA PRO A 44 -7.41 10.45 -31.57
C PRO A 44 -7.53 10.87 -33.04
N THR A 45 -6.91 11.99 -33.40
CA THR A 45 -6.83 12.50 -34.75
C THR A 45 -5.54 12.01 -35.40
N SER A 46 -5.44 10.69 -35.59
CA SER A 46 -4.56 10.11 -36.62
C SER A 46 -4.79 8.59 -36.82
N ALA A 47 -6.06 8.18 -36.95
CA ALA A 47 -6.40 6.86 -37.53
C ALA A 47 -7.20 6.96 -38.85
N ALA A 48 -7.58 8.18 -39.26
CA ALA A 48 -8.52 8.39 -40.36
C ALA A 48 -7.86 8.72 -41.73
N THR A 49 -6.54 8.75 -41.84
CA THR A 49 -5.83 9.17 -43.08
C THR A 49 -4.88 8.11 -43.66
N GLY A 50 -4.87 6.88 -43.14
CA GLY A 50 -4.02 5.78 -43.64
C GLY A 50 -4.74 4.79 -44.56
N THR A 51 -3.99 4.14 -45.45
CA THR A 51 -4.50 3.06 -46.31
C THR A 51 -4.95 1.84 -45.48
N LEU A 52 -5.77 0.95 -46.06
CA LEU A 52 -6.23 -0.29 -45.40
C LEU A 52 -5.04 -1.10 -44.83
N ALA A 53 -3.95 -1.20 -45.60
CA ALA A 53 -2.73 -1.90 -45.19
C ALA A 53 -2.08 -1.28 -43.95
N GLN A 54 -2.06 0.06 -43.85
CA GLN A 54 -1.54 0.77 -42.67
C GLN A 54 -2.42 0.54 -41.43
N ARG A 55 -3.75 0.53 -41.59
CA ARG A 55 -4.68 0.19 -40.51
C ARG A 55 -4.51 -1.25 -40.02
N GLN A 56 -4.30 -2.19 -40.94
CA GLN A 56 -4.05 -3.60 -40.60
C GLN A 56 -2.71 -3.77 -39.88
N ALA A 57 -1.64 -3.13 -40.36
CA ALA A 57 -0.33 -3.16 -39.71
C ALA A 57 -0.38 -2.56 -38.29
N ALA A 58 -1.07 -1.43 -38.11
CA ALA A 58 -1.27 -0.81 -36.80
C ALA A 58 -2.05 -1.71 -35.83
N TYR A 59 -3.11 -2.38 -36.32
CA TYR A 59 -3.88 -3.32 -35.51
C TYR A 59 -3.04 -4.53 -35.07
N GLN A 60 -2.23 -5.11 -35.97
CA GLN A 60 -1.34 -6.22 -35.61
C GLN A 60 -0.27 -5.79 -34.61
N ALA A 61 0.35 -4.62 -34.80
CA ALA A 61 1.29 -4.05 -33.83
C ALA A 61 0.64 -3.84 -32.45
N ALA A 62 -0.61 -3.38 -32.41
CA ALA A 62 -1.37 -3.22 -31.17
C ALA A 62 -1.69 -4.57 -30.49
N LEU A 63 -1.97 -5.63 -31.27
CA LEU A 63 -2.18 -6.98 -30.71
C LEU A 63 -0.91 -7.55 -30.09
N ILE A 64 0.24 -7.38 -30.73
CA ILE A 64 1.55 -7.79 -30.19
C ILE A 64 1.80 -7.06 -28.87
N LYS A 65 1.56 -5.74 -28.83
CA LYS A 65 1.68 -4.94 -27.61
C LYS A 65 0.73 -5.43 -26.50
N TYR A 66 -0.53 -5.69 -26.83
CA TYR A 66 -1.51 -6.24 -25.88
C TYR A 66 -1.08 -7.59 -25.28
N GLN A 67 -0.55 -8.50 -26.09
CA GLN A 67 -0.03 -9.79 -25.60
C GLN A 67 1.17 -9.59 -24.66
N ALA A 68 2.11 -8.72 -25.02
CA ALA A 68 3.24 -8.39 -24.15
C ALA A 68 2.79 -7.79 -22.81
N ASP A 69 1.79 -6.89 -22.84
CA ASP A 69 1.25 -6.28 -21.63
C ASP A 69 0.42 -7.28 -20.79
N LEU A 70 -0.21 -8.29 -21.41
CA LEU A 70 -0.86 -9.39 -20.67
C LEU A 70 0.14 -10.22 -19.88
N VAL A 71 1.31 -10.52 -20.44
CA VAL A 71 2.37 -11.25 -19.72
C VAL A 71 2.85 -10.44 -18.52
N LYS A 72 3.08 -9.14 -18.69
CA LYS A 72 3.43 -8.24 -17.58
C LYS A 72 2.33 -8.19 -16.51
N TYR A 73 1.06 -8.12 -16.91
CA TYR A 73 -0.08 -8.14 -16.00
C TYR A 73 -0.13 -9.44 -15.18
N GLN A 74 0.05 -10.61 -15.81
CA GLN A 74 0.06 -11.90 -15.13
C GLN A 74 1.21 -11.98 -14.11
N ALA A 75 2.42 -11.60 -14.52
CA ALA A 75 3.59 -11.55 -13.63
C ALA A 75 3.34 -10.62 -12.43
N ALA A 76 2.83 -9.40 -12.69
CA ALA A 76 2.47 -8.46 -11.63
C ALA A 76 1.39 -9.02 -10.70
N MET A 77 0.46 -9.83 -11.22
CA MET A 77 -0.59 -10.43 -10.40
C MET A 77 -0.08 -11.53 -9.47
N VAL A 78 0.91 -12.32 -9.89
CA VAL A 78 1.59 -13.28 -9.03
C VAL A 78 2.27 -12.56 -7.87
N ILE A 79 3.03 -11.50 -8.17
CA ILE A 79 3.73 -10.68 -7.16
C ILE A 79 2.73 -10.03 -6.20
N PHE A 80 1.63 -9.47 -6.71
CA PHE A 80 0.59 -8.86 -5.89
C PHE A 80 0.00 -9.86 -4.90
N LYS A 81 -0.39 -11.06 -5.36
CA LYS A 81 -1.00 -12.09 -4.50
C LYS A 81 -0.02 -12.57 -3.44
N ALA A 82 1.23 -12.85 -3.82
CA ALA A 82 2.26 -13.27 -2.89
C ALA A 82 2.51 -12.20 -1.81
N SER A 83 2.64 -10.93 -2.22
CA SER A 83 2.86 -9.81 -1.30
C SER A 83 1.66 -9.57 -0.37
N ALA A 84 0.44 -9.70 -0.89
CA ALA A 84 -0.78 -9.59 -0.09
C ALA A 84 -0.85 -10.70 0.99
N GLN A 85 -0.51 -11.93 0.62
CA GLN A 85 -0.46 -13.07 1.54
C GLN A 85 0.59 -12.86 2.64
N VAL A 86 1.81 -12.46 2.27
CA VAL A 86 2.88 -12.13 3.24
C VAL A 86 2.44 -11.05 4.21
N ASN A 87 1.80 -9.98 3.72
CA ASN A 87 1.30 -8.91 4.58
C ASN A 87 0.17 -9.38 5.50
N GLN A 88 -0.69 -10.30 5.05
CA GLN A 88 -1.71 -10.91 5.88
C GLN A 88 -1.11 -11.78 6.98
N ASP A 89 -0.11 -12.60 6.67
CA ASP A 89 0.51 -13.49 7.66
C ASP A 89 1.33 -12.72 8.70
N LYS A 90 2.04 -11.65 8.29
CA LYS A 90 2.67 -10.71 9.22
C LYS A 90 1.65 -10.11 10.20
N ARG A 91 0.48 -9.68 9.72
CA ARG A 91 -0.60 -9.17 10.58
C ARG A 91 -1.10 -10.21 11.59
N LYS A 92 -1.24 -11.48 11.18
CA LYS A 92 -1.63 -12.57 12.10
C LYS A 92 -0.60 -12.73 13.21
N VAL A 93 0.69 -12.81 12.86
CA VAL A 93 1.79 -12.95 13.84
C VAL A 93 1.79 -11.77 14.81
N ILE A 94 1.73 -10.53 14.31
CA ILE A 94 1.68 -9.33 15.15
C ILE A 94 0.52 -9.37 16.15
N ASN A 95 -0.68 -9.75 15.70
CA ASN A 95 -1.85 -9.84 16.57
C ASN A 95 -1.72 -10.99 17.59
N ALA A 96 -1.16 -12.13 17.19
CA ALA A 96 -0.91 -13.24 18.10
C ALA A 96 0.08 -12.84 19.20
N THR A 97 1.19 -12.17 18.86
CA THR A 97 2.17 -11.65 19.82
C THR A 97 1.55 -10.63 20.76
N PHE A 98 0.75 -9.69 20.23
CA PHE A 98 0.03 -8.72 21.04
C PHE A 98 -0.90 -9.39 22.04
N ASN A 99 -1.73 -10.34 21.60
CA ASN A 99 -2.66 -11.05 22.45
C ASN A 99 -1.93 -11.89 23.52
N ALA A 100 -0.81 -12.52 23.18
CA ALA A 100 0.02 -13.25 24.13
C ALA A 100 0.59 -12.32 25.22
N ALA A 101 1.07 -11.13 24.83
CA ALA A 101 1.55 -10.12 25.78
C ALA A 101 0.44 -9.64 26.73
N LEU A 102 -0.78 -9.38 26.21
CA LEU A 102 -1.93 -9.02 27.04
C LEU A 102 -2.34 -10.16 28.00
N LYS A 103 -2.34 -11.41 27.52
CA LYS A 103 -2.63 -12.58 28.35
C LYS A 103 -1.60 -12.71 29.48
N LYS A 104 -0.31 -12.54 29.17
CA LYS A 104 0.76 -12.57 30.16
C LYS A 104 0.60 -11.46 31.20
N ALA A 105 0.39 -10.21 30.76
CA ALA A 105 0.19 -9.08 31.68
C ALA A 105 -1.01 -9.28 32.64
N LYS A 106 -2.10 -9.87 32.14
CA LYS A 106 -3.26 -10.25 32.97
C LYS A 106 -2.93 -11.37 33.95
N ALA A 107 -2.21 -12.40 33.49
CA ALA A 107 -1.80 -13.52 34.35
C ALA A 107 -0.84 -13.06 35.46
N ASP A 108 0.15 -12.25 35.14
CA ASP A 108 1.10 -11.68 36.11
C ASP A 108 0.36 -10.85 37.17
N PHE A 109 -0.62 -10.03 36.76
CA PHE A 109 -1.47 -9.28 37.67
C PHE A 109 -2.31 -10.20 38.58
N ALA A 110 -2.93 -11.23 38.01
CA ALA A 110 -3.72 -12.20 38.77
C ALA A 110 -2.87 -12.98 39.79
N LEU A 111 -1.62 -13.33 39.45
CA LEU A 111 -0.68 -13.97 40.38
C LEU A 111 -0.38 -13.08 41.59
N VAL A 112 -0.20 -11.77 41.40
CA VAL A 112 -0.04 -10.84 42.52
C VAL A 112 -1.31 -10.86 43.38
N LEU A 113 -2.49 -10.74 42.79
CA LEU A 113 -3.74 -10.73 43.55
C LEU A 113 -4.05 -12.05 44.29
N ALA A 114 -3.53 -13.17 43.79
CA ALA A 114 -3.65 -14.47 44.45
C ALA A 114 -2.69 -14.65 45.63
N THR A 115 -1.72 -13.75 45.81
CA THR A 115 -0.76 -13.81 46.93
C THR A 115 -1.45 -13.42 48.25
N PRO A 116 -1.38 -14.26 49.30
CA PRO A 116 -1.94 -13.94 50.60
C PRO A 116 -1.39 -12.62 51.17
N ASN A 117 -2.22 -11.86 51.87
CA ASN A 117 -1.84 -10.61 52.53
C ASN A 117 -1.20 -9.55 51.62
N VAL A 118 -1.58 -9.52 50.33
CA VAL A 118 -1.07 -8.51 49.41
C VAL A 118 -1.42 -7.10 49.87
N THR A 119 -0.39 -6.25 49.98
CA THR A 119 -0.52 -4.87 50.45
C THR A 119 -1.09 -3.96 49.37
N VAL A 120 -1.61 -2.79 49.78
CA VAL A 120 -2.10 -1.76 48.84
C VAL A 120 -1.00 -1.35 47.85
N ASP A 121 0.23 -1.18 48.33
CA ASP A 121 1.38 -0.82 47.49
C ASP A 121 1.69 -1.89 46.44
N GLN A 122 1.58 -3.17 46.80
CA GLN A 122 1.75 -4.28 45.86
C GLN A 122 0.65 -4.30 44.79
N LYS A 123 -0.61 -4.01 45.15
CA LYS A 123 -1.72 -3.89 44.18
C LYS A 123 -1.51 -2.71 43.23
N THR A 124 -1.06 -1.57 43.76
CA THR A 124 -0.75 -0.38 42.96
C THR A 124 0.41 -0.66 42.01
N ALA A 125 1.50 -1.25 42.50
CA ALA A 125 2.65 -1.64 41.67
C ALA A 125 2.25 -2.63 40.55
N ALA A 126 1.44 -3.65 40.87
CA ALA A 126 0.96 -4.60 39.87
C ALA A 126 0.04 -3.95 38.82
N THR A 127 -0.81 -3.00 39.24
CA THR A 127 -1.65 -2.23 38.32
C THR A 127 -0.81 -1.38 37.37
N THR A 128 0.19 -0.67 37.91
CA THR A 128 1.15 0.11 37.12
C THR A 128 1.92 -0.77 36.16
N ALA A 129 2.40 -1.94 36.60
CA ALA A 129 3.12 -2.90 35.76
C ALA A 129 2.24 -3.43 34.62
N ARG A 130 0.98 -3.79 34.89
CA ARG A 130 0.02 -4.24 33.87
C ARG A 130 -0.25 -3.15 32.84
N ASN A 131 -0.46 -1.92 33.29
CA ASN A 131 -0.73 -0.78 32.41
C ASN A 131 0.50 -0.46 31.54
N ALA A 132 1.71 -0.47 32.12
CA ALA A 132 2.96 -0.29 31.40
C ALA A 132 3.19 -1.41 30.36
N ALA A 133 2.95 -2.67 30.72
CA ALA A 133 3.05 -3.80 29.78
C ALA A 133 2.04 -3.67 28.62
N THR A 134 0.81 -3.23 28.91
CA THR A 134 -0.23 -3.01 27.90
C THR A 134 0.14 -1.86 26.95
N ALA A 135 0.66 -0.75 27.48
CA ALA A 135 1.14 0.37 26.69
C ALA A 135 2.32 -0.05 25.79
N ALA A 136 3.29 -0.79 26.34
CA ALA A 136 4.42 -1.32 25.58
C ALA A 136 3.97 -2.27 24.46
N ALA A 137 3.08 -3.22 24.74
CA ALA A 137 2.53 -4.13 23.75
C ALA A 137 1.79 -3.38 22.62
N THR A 138 1.07 -2.31 22.96
CA THR A 138 0.36 -1.45 22.00
C THR A 138 1.34 -0.69 21.12
N ALA A 139 2.40 -0.09 21.70
CA ALA A 139 3.44 0.60 20.96
C ALA A 139 4.16 -0.33 19.98
N VAL A 140 4.52 -1.55 20.43
CA VAL A 140 5.15 -2.58 19.58
C VAL A 140 4.22 -3.00 18.45
N ARG A 141 2.94 -3.25 18.74
CA ARG A 141 1.93 -3.60 17.72
C ARG A 141 1.81 -2.49 16.67
N LYS A 142 1.71 -1.23 17.11
CA LYS A 142 1.62 -0.08 16.20
C LYS A 142 2.86 0.03 15.33
N ALA A 143 4.06 0.01 15.91
CA ALA A 143 5.31 0.07 15.16
C ALA A 143 5.41 -1.07 14.13
N ALA A 144 5.03 -2.29 14.51
CA ALA A 144 5.05 -3.44 13.61
C ALA A 144 4.03 -3.34 12.46
N LEU A 145 2.83 -2.78 12.72
CA LEU A 145 1.83 -2.52 11.68
C LEU A 145 2.27 -1.39 10.74
N ASP A 146 2.89 -0.33 11.27
CA ASP A 146 3.41 0.79 10.47
C ASP A 146 4.49 0.30 9.48
N LEU A 147 5.32 -0.68 9.86
CA LEU A 147 6.27 -1.34 8.95
C LEU A 147 5.60 -2.12 7.79
N ILE A 148 4.38 -2.63 7.99
CA ILE A 148 3.61 -3.28 6.91
C ILE A 148 3.00 -2.24 5.97
N VAL A 149 2.66 -1.05 6.47
CA VAL A 149 2.05 0.03 5.67
C VAL A 149 3.12 0.80 4.88
N GLN A 150 4.30 1.03 5.47
CA GLN A 150 5.45 1.67 4.78
C GLN A 150 5.94 0.85 3.59
N ALA A 151 5.83 -0.48 3.64
CA ALA A 151 5.87 -1.29 2.45
C ALA A 151 4.57 -1.04 1.67
N THR A 152 4.59 -0.05 0.76
CA THR A 152 3.45 0.38 -0.07
C THR A 152 2.54 -0.81 -0.40
N PRO A 153 1.23 -0.74 -0.07
CA PRO A 153 0.34 -1.86 -0.29
C PRO A 153 0.42 -2.27 -1.76
N PRO A 154 0.48 -3.58 -2.06
CA PRO A 154 0.52 -4.04 -3.43
C PRO A 154 -0.65 -3.42 -4.19
N ILE A 155 -0.38 -2.71 -5.29
CA ILE A 155 -1.44 -2.15 -6.14
C ILE A 155 -1.92 -3.26 -7.04
N LYS A 156 -3.24 -3.47 -7.12
CA LYS A 156 -3.80 -4.45 -8.05
C LYS A 156 -3.47 -3.99 -9.48
N PRO A 157 -2.74 -4.79 -10.28
CA PRO A 157 -2.46 -4.47 -11.67
C PRO A 157 -3.77 -4.29 -12.45
N MET A 158 -3.77 -3.36 -13.42
CA MET A 158 -4.89 -3.17 -14.33
C MET A 158 -4.74 -4.10 -15.53
N LYS A 159 -5.85 -4.73 -15.95
CA LYS A 159 -5.83 -5.58 -17.15
C LYS A 159 -5.65 -4.69 -18.40
N PRO A 160 -4.72 -5.04 -19.30
CA PRO A 160 -4.58 -4.33 -20.58
C PRO A 160 -5.89 -4.34 -21.37
N LEU A 161 -6.20 -3.25 -22.08
CA LEU A 161 -7.36 -3.15 -22.96
C LEU A 161 -7.02 -3.78 -24.33
N ARG A 162 -7.90 -4.62 -24.87
CA ARG A 162 -7.72 -5.23 -26.19
C ARG A 162 -7.94 -4.18 -27.29
N PRO A 163 -7.07 -4.10 -28.31
CA PRO A 163 -7.28 -3.22 -29.45
C PRO A 163 -8.56 -3.60 -30.22
N THR A 164 -9.37 -2.62 -30.62
CA THR A 164 -10.50 -2.81 -31.54
C THR A 164 -10.01 -2.65 -32.98
N ARG A 165 -10.51 -3.50 -33.88
CA ARG A 165 -10.25 -3.40 -35.32
C ARG A 165 -11.13 -2.28 -35.85
N GLY A 166 -10.53 -1.16 -36.25
CA GLY A 166 -11.28 0.00 -36.73
C GLY A 166 -11.97 -0.29 -38.06
N GLU A 167 -13.22 -0.75 -38.00
CA GLU A 167 -14.22 -0.77 -39.07
C GLU A 167 -15.60 -0.96 -38.41
N ASN A 168 -16.33 0.16 -38.23
CA ASN A 168 -17.74 0.27 -37.81
C ASN A 168 -18.21 -0.46 -36.53
N GLU A 169 -18.13 0.21 -35.38
CA GLU A 169 -19.10 -0.01 -34.28
C GLU A 169 -19.67 1.35 -33.86
N LYS A 170 -20.87 1.67 -34.37
CA LYS A 170 -21.72 2.73 -33.81
C LYS A 170 -22.23 2.28 -32.44
N GLU A 171 -22.08 3.19 -31.47
CA GLU A 171 -22.92 3.45 -30.30
C GLU A 171 -23.50 2.27 -29.49
N GLY A 172 -23.19 2.30 -28.19
CA GLY A 172 -24.18 1.98 -27.16
C GLY A 172 -24.04 0.61 -26.53
N LYS A 173 -23.36 0.55 -25.39
CA LYS A 173 -23.91 0.00 -24.14
C LYS A 173 -23.01 0.33 -22.95
N GLU A 174 -22.91 1.63 -22.66
CA GLU A 174 -23.19 2.06 -21.29
C GLU A 174 -24.64 1.65 -20.99
N GLY A 175 -24.83 0.75 -20.03
CA GLY A 175 -26.15 0.22 -19.72
C GLY A 175 -26.17 -1.06 -18.89
N LYS A 176 -25.04 -1.44 -18.24
CA LYS A 176 -25.00 -2.62 -17.37
C LYS A 176 -24.90 -2.30 -15.88
N GLU A 177 -25.36 -1.12 -15.46
CA GLU A 177 -25.36 -0.69 -14.05
C GLU A 177 -26.73 -0.25 -13.49
N LYS A 178 -27.85 -0.58 -14.17
CA LYS A 178 -29.19 -0.27 -13.62
C LYS A 178 -30.26 -1.39 -13.66
N SER A 179 -29.99 -2.58 -14.19
CA SER A 179 -31.02 -3.63 -14.25
C SER A 179 -31.01 -4.66 -13.11
N GLU A 180 -29.97 -4.72 -12.27
CA GLU A 180 -29.91 -5.74 -11.19
C GLU A 180 -30.48 -5.30 -9.84
N LYS A 181 -31.09 -4.10 -9.75
CA LYS A 181 -31.74 -3.62 -8.51
C LYS A 181 -33.27 -3.55 -8.56
N SER A 182 -33.89 -3.75 -9.72
CA SER A 182 -35.37 -3.77 -9.85
C SER A 182 -35.98 -5.18 -9.73
N GLU A 183 -35.21 -6.26 -9.94
CA GLU A 183 -35.76 -7.63 -9.91
C GLU A 183 -35.69 -8.33 -8.54
N SER A 184 -35.38 -7.59 -7.46
CA SER A 184 -35.37 -8.11 -6.08
C SER A 184 -36.51 -7.56 -5.20
N LYS A 185 -37.45 -6.78 -5.76
CA LYS A 185 -38.62 -6.30 -5.01
C LYS A 185 -39.95 -7.00 -5.33
N GLU A 186 -39.99 -7.90 -6.31
CA GLU A 186 -41.23 -8.59 -6.72
C GLU A 186 -41.22 -10.10 -6.43
N LYS A 187 -40.46 -10.53 -5.42
CA LYS A 187 -40.48 -11.92 -4.91
C LYS A 187 -40.76 -12.04 -3.41
N LYS A 188 -41.29 -11.00 -2.79
CA LYS A 188 -41.68 -10.99 -1.36
C LYS A 188 -43.15 -10.64 -1.10
N LYS A 189 -44.01 -10.89 -2.09
CA LYS A 189 -45.48 -10.90 -1.94
C LYS A 189 -46.09 -11.98 -2.83
N SER A 190 -45.83 -13.24 -2.48
CA SER A 190 -46.77 -14.35 -2.67
C SER A 190 -46.61 -15.27 -1.48
#